data_AF-D2RV31-F1
#
_entry.id   AF-D2RV31-F1
#
_cell.length_a   1.000
_cell.length_b   1.000
_cell.length_c   1.000
_cell.angle_alpha   90.00
_cell.angle_beta   90.00
_cell.angle_gamma   90.00
#
_symmetry.space_group_name_H-M   'P 1'
#
loop_
_entity.id
_entity.type
_entity.pdbx_description
1 polymer ?
#
loop_
_entity_poly.entity_id
_entity_poly.type
_entity_poly.pdbx_seq_one_letter_code
_entity_poly.pdbx_strand_id
1 'polypeptide(L)' 'MCHHFESVTELDAEEREDVLESHDEAELEEELTSEELEALTA' A
#
# COMPACT_ATOMS: atom_id res chain seq x y z
N MET A 1 -12.48 3.66 10.10
CA MET A 1 -11.66 4.89 10.06
C MET A 1 -10.81 4.72 8.83
N CYS A 2 -11.03 5.49 7.77
CA CYS A 2 -10.19 5.40 6.57
C CYS A 2 -8.89 6.11 6.93
N HIS A 3 -7.86 5.33 7.27
CA HIS A 3 -6.51 5.85 7.40
C HIS A 3 -6.14 6.34 5.99
N HIS A 4 -5.92 7.65 5.85
CA HIS A 4 -5.41 8.13 4.59
C HIS A 4 -4.01 7.54 4.44
N PHE A 5 -3.92 6.52 3.62
CA PHE A 5 -2.67 5.92 3.22
C PHE A 5 -1.85 7.03 2.53
N GLU A 6 -0.72 7.41 3.10
CA GLU A 6 0.24 8.27 2.39
C GLU A 6 0.57 7.58 1.06
N SER A 7 0.66 8.34 -0.04
CA SER A 7 0.81 7.76 -1.38
C SER A 7 1.93 6.71 -1.36
N VAL A 8 1.72 5.51 -1.90
CA VAL A 8 2.72 4.41 -1.89
C VAL A 8 4.09 4.88 -2.45
N THR A 9 4.07 5.89 -3.30
CA THR A 9 5.25 6.54 -3.88
C THR A 9 6.10 7.34 -2.89
N GLU A 10 5.54 7.68 -1.74
CA GLU A 10 6.18 8.44 -0.66
C GLU A 10 6.68 7.51 0.47
N LEU A 11 6.24 6.25 0.50
CA LEU A 11 6.67 5.25 1.48
C LEU A 11 8.04 4.66 1.14
N ASP A 12 8.89 4.57 2.17
CA ASP A 12 10.15 3.83 2.09
C ASP A 12 9.93 2.31 2.11
N ALA A 13 10.95 1.53 1.72
CA ALA A 13 10.84 0.08 1.60
C ALA A 13 10.40 -0.62 2.90
N GLU A 14 10.80 -0.10 4.06
CA GLU A 14 10.40 -0.64 5.37
C GLU A 14 8.91 -0.40 5.63
N GLU A 15 8.39 0.79 5.30
CA GLU A 15 6.97 1.12 5.48
C GLU A 15 6.08 0.32 4.52
N ARG A 16 6.54 0.07 3.29
CA ARG A 16 5.82 -0.76 2.31
C ARG A 16 5.67 -2.20 2.81
N GLU A 17 6.72 -2.75 3.43
CA GLU A 17 6.68 -4.08 4.03
C GLU A 17 5.69 -4.14 5.19
N ASP A 18 5.70 -3.14 6.08
CA ASP A 18 4.73 -3.01 7.18
C ASP A 18 3.28 -2.94 6.67
N VAL A 19 3.05 -2.25 5.56
CA VAL A 19 1.73 -2.16 4.93
C VAL A 19 1.28 -3.51 4.37
N LEU A 20 2.16 -4.17 3.62
CA LEU A 20 1.88 -5.49 3.05
C LEU A 20 1.66 -6.54 4.13
N GLU A 21 2.26 -6.39 5.31
CA GLU A 21 2.06 -7.29 6.45
C GLU A 21 0.79 -6.95 7.26
N SER A 22 0.40 -5.67 7.30
CA SER A 22 -0.74 -5.19 8.09
C SER A 22 -2.08 -5.22 7.34
N HIS A 23 -2.08 -5.25 6.01
CA HIS A 23 -3.29 -5.23 5.18
C HIS A 23 -3.33 -6.45 4.24
N ASP A 24 -4.54 -6.98 4.04
CA ASP A 24 -4.76 -8.02 3.04
C ASP A 24 -4.68 -7.42 1.62
N GLU A 25 -4.18 -8.20 0.66
CA GLU A 25 -4.07 -7.83 -0.75
C GLU A 25 -5.40 -7.32 -1.33
N ALA A 26 -6.52 -7.91 -0.90
CA ALA A 26 -7.86 -7.50 -1.32
C ALA A 26 -8.26 -6.10 -0.80
N GLU A 27 -7.82 -5.71 0.41
CA GLU A 27 -8.07 -4.35 0.91
C GLU A 27 -7.19 -3.33 0.15
N LEU A 28 -5.93 -3.70 -0.13
CA LEU A 28 -5.02 -2.87 -0.92
C LEU A 28 -5.53 -2.69 -2.36
N GLU A 29 -6.12 -3.71 -2.98
CA GLU A 29 -6.75 -3.61 -4.32
C GLU A 29 -8.00 -2.72 -4.35
N GLU A 30 -8.71 -2.58 -3.22
CA GLU A 30 -9.90 -1.73 -3.14
C GLU A 30 -9.54 -0.26 -2.85
N GLU A 31 -8.45 -0.02 -2.11
CA GLU A 31 -8.01 1.33 -1.74
C GLU A 31 -6.95 1.93 -2.67
N LEU A 32 -6.13 1.12 -3.33
CA LEU A 32 -5.04 1.57 -4.20
C LEU A 32 -5.33 1.33 -5.68
N THR A 33 -4.75 2.18 -6.51
CA THR A 33 -4.76 1.95 -7.96
C THR A 33 -3.79 0.84 -8.35
N SER A 34 -3.97 0.26 -9.54
CA SER A 34 -3.09 -0.78 -10.08
C SER A 34 -1.62 -0.33 -10.13
N GLU A 35 -1.40 0.95 -10.43
CA GLU A 35 -0.06 1.56 -10.48
C GLU A 35 0.57 1.67 -9.09
N GLU A 36 -0.22 2.02 -8.07
CA GLU A 36 0.26 2.10 -6.68
C GLU A 36 0.51 0.72 -6.08
N LEU A 37 -0.32 -0.27 -6.41
CA LEU A 37 -0.12 -1.67 -5.98
C LEU A 37 1.14 -2.28 -6.59
N GLU A 38 1.39 -2.01 -7.87
CA GLU A 38 2.63 -2.41 -8.52
C GLU A 38 3.83 -1.71 -7.87
N ALA A 39 3.71 -0.42 -7.54
CA ALA A 39 4.75 0.29 -6.81
C ALA A 39 4.97 -0.28 -5.41
N LEU A 40 3.93 -0.74 -4.71
CA LEU A 40 4.02 -1.33 -3.36
C LEU A 40 4.75 -2.67 -3.36
N THR A 41 4.58 -3.46 -4.42
CA THR A 41 5.07 -4.85 -4.53
C THR A 41 6.36 -5.01 -5.34
N ALA A 42 6.82 -3.96 -6.04
CA ALA A 42 8.07 -3.90 -6.81
C ALA A 42 9.31 -3.61 -5.94
#